data_AF-A0A956ITJ2-F1
#
_entry.id   AF-A0A956ITJ2-F1
#
_cell.length_a   1.000
_cell.length_b   1.000
_cell.length_c   1.000
_cell.angle_alpha   90.00
_cell.angle_beta   90.00
_cell.angle_gamma   90.00
#
_symmetry.space_group_name_H-M   'P 1'
#
loop_
_entity.id
_entity.type
_entity.pdbx_description
1 polymer ?
#
loop_
_entity_poly.entity_id
_entity_poly.type
_entity_poly.pdbx_seq_one_letter_code
_entity_poly.pdbx_strand_id
1 'polypeptide(L)'
;MRRFLAFTLLFPLLFHGACSDTEEGTNQPEQDAGATPSWVSTECHDCYATRCESELDDCIGDPTCAAASECLDACAPTSNDHPDPACVAMCFSNVSSTDVQDCLLEAQNVCVPCGGETDAGACEPELLCQECGASSDTDSCHKCQAERCCDSDQACRDDQGCLDYFNCFQQCAGNYSECVAECDAAAGAENFIKFQTKVTCILSLCPAECGEPPSACLSCLKDHCSAEDVACQTDDQCARLSVCSAACGTNSTPCLDACLADHMAGAEKYLAFGDCEQIHCNTECTTSAD
;
A
#
# COMPACT_ATOMS: atom_id res chain seq x y z
N MET A 1 -17.62 -19.16 12.56
CA MET A 1 -17.54 -18.89 11.11
C MET A 1 -17.11 -17.43 10.95
N ARG A 2 -15.80 -17.17 10.93
CA ARG A 2 -15.24 -15.83 10.69
C ARG A 2 -14.79 -15.81 9.23
N ARG A 3 -15.47 -15.02 8.40
CA ARG A 3 -15.09 -14.81 7.00
C ARG A 3 -14.02 -13.71 6.99
N PHE A 4 -12.77 -14.07 6.72
CA PHE A 4 -11.77 -13.12 6.26
C PHE A 4 -12.09 -12.83 4.78
N LEU A 5 -12.42 -11.57 4.48
CA LEU A 5 -12.77 -11.14 3.12
C LEU A 5 -11.47 -10.92 2.34
N ALA A 6 -11.24 -11.75 1.32
CA ALA A 6 -10.24 -11.50 0.27
C ALA A 6 -10.81 -10.44 -0.68
N PHE A 7 -10.02 -9.41 -1.00
CA PHE A 7 -10.43 -8.28 -1.82
C PHE A 7 -10.07 -8.54 -3.28
N THR A 8 -10.92 -8.06 -4.19
CA THR A 8 -10.64 -8.11 -5.63
C THR A 8 -11.10 -6.80 -6.23
N LEU A 9 -10.17 -5.98 -6.70
CA LEU A 9 -10.47 -4.74 -7.40
C LEU A 9 -10.07 -4.90 -8.87
N LEU A 10 -11.02 -4.66 -9.77
CA LEU A 10 -10.80 -4.62 -11.21
C LEU A 10 -11.52 -3.37 -11.73
N PHE A 11 -10.78 -2.35 -12.18
CA PHE A 11 -11.36 -1.19 -12.85
C PHE A 11 -10.45 -0.62 -13.95
N PRO A 12 -10.99 -0.33 -15.15
CA PRO A 12 -10.36 0.55 -16.13
C PRO A 12 -10.92 1.98 -16.03
N LEU A 13 -10.05 2.99 -16.01
CA LEU A 13 -10.43 4.41 -16.06
C LEU A 13 -10.43 4.93 -17.51
N LEU A 14 -11.54 5.56 -17.93
CA LEU A 14 -11.64 6.35 -19.17
C LEU A 14 -12.09 7.77 -18.82
N PHE A 15 -11.18 8.74 -18.90
CA PHE A 15 -11.51 10.17 -18.89
C PHE A 15 -11.27 10.76 -20.29
N HIS A 16 -12.31 11.37 -20.87
CA HIS A 16 -12.22 12.17 -22.10
C HIS A 16 -12.12 13.65 -21.73
N GLY A 17 -10.93 14.25 -21.88
CA GLY A 17 -10.71 15.69 -21.80
C GLY A 17 -10.60 16.30 -23.20
N ALA A 18 -11.45 17.27 -23.53
CA ALA A 18 -11.41 18.03 -24.77
C ALA A 18 -10.52 19.28 -24.61
N CYS A 19 -9.48 19.40 -25.44
CA CYS A 19 -8.68 20.62 -25.57
C CYS A 19 -9.37 21.62 -26.51
N SER A 20 -9.39 22.90 -26.12
CA SER A 20 -9.80 24.02 -26.98
C SER A 20 -8.58 24.90 -27.25
N ASP A 21 -8.26 25.06 -28.54
CA ASP A 21 -7.18 25.92 -29.03
C ASP A 21 -7.50 27.40 -28.83
N THR A 22 -6.51 28.19 -28.43
CA THR A 22 -6.47 29.64 -28.69
C THR A 22 -5.02 30.09 -28.79
N GLU A 23 -4.59 30.43 -30.00
CA GLU A 23 -3.33 31.13 -30.27
C GLU A 23 -3.55 32.65 -30.11
N GLU A 24 -2.70 33.32 -29.32
CA GLU A 24 -2.38 34.74 -29.57
C GLU A 24 -0.98 35.07 -29.03
N GLY A 25 -0.09 35.42 -29.95
CA GLY A 25 1.32 35.67 -29.67
C GLY A 25 1.57 37.03 -29.01
N THR A 26 2.51 37.04 -28.05
CA THR A 26 3.10 38.28 -27.56
C THR A 26 4.61 38.08 -27.33
N ASN A 27 5.42 38.94 -27.92
CA ASN A 27 6.88 38.96 -27.78
C ASN A 27 7.28 39.23 -26.32
N GLN A 28 7.97 38.28 -25.69
CA GLN A 28 8.47 38.39 -24.33
C GLN A 28 10.02 38.52 -24.34
N PRO A 29 10.61 39.39 -23.51
CA PRO A 29 12.07 39.58 -23.45
C PRO A 29 12.78 38.31 -22.97
N GLU A 30 13.96 38.04 -23.55
CA GLU A 30 14.89 36.97 -23.15
C GLU A 30 15.27 37.13 -21.67
N GLN A 31 14.50 36.48 -20.80
CA GLN A 31 14.98 36.06 -19.47
C GLN A 31 15.88 34.87 -19.71
N ASP A 32 17.09 34.89 -19.15
CA ASP A 32 17.92 33.69 -18.97
C ASP A 32 17.03 32.63 -18.30
N ALA A 33 16.49 31.73 -19.11
CA ALA A 33 15.64 30.65 -18.67
C ALA A 33 16.54 29.70 -17.88
N GLY A 34 16.55 29.89 -16.56
CA GLY A 34 17.10 28.88 -15.65
C GLY A 34 16.50 27.54 -16.07
N ALA A 35 17.36 26.58 -16.40
CA ALA A 35 16.95 25.28 -16.89
C ALA A 35 15.85 24.75 -15.95
N THR A 36 14.68 24.48 -16.51
CA THR A 36 13.59 23.86 -15.75
C THR A 36 14.15 22.53 -15.20
N PRO A 37 14.04 22.28 -13.89
CA PRO A 37 14.48 21.01 -13.33
C PRO A 37 13.75 19.88 -14.06
N SER A 38 14.51 18.89 -14.52
CA SER A 38 13.99 17.69 -15.17
C SER A 38 14.02 16.55 -14.17
N TRP A 39 13.07 15.63 -14.29
CA TRP A 39 12.99 14.44 -13.45
C TRP A 39 14.28 13.62 -13.49
N VAL A 40 15.04 13.61 -14.60
CA VAL A 40 16.34 12.90 -14.67
C VAL A 40 17.41 13.40 -13.71
N SER A 41 17.16 14.54 -13.06
CA SER A 41 18.06 15.09 -12.04
C SER A 41 17.68 14.72 -10.62
N THR A 42 16.64 13.90 -10.41
CA THR A 42 16.20 13.45 -9.09
C THR A 42 16.76 12.07 -8.73
N GLU A 43 16.94 11.82 -7.43
CA GLU A 43 17.35 10.48 -6.92
C GLU A 43 16.34 9.39 -7.30
N CYS A 44 15.09 9.80 -7.48
CA CYS A 44 13.98 9.00 -7.97
C CYS A 44 14.21 8.47 -9.40
N HIS A 45 14.83 9.24 -10.27
CA HIS A 45 15.17 8.78 -11.62
C HIS A 45 16.30 7.75 -11.60
N ASP A 46 17.36 7.98 -10.83
CA ASP A 46 18.48 7.03 -10.71
C ASP A 46 17.99 5.65 -10.24
N CYS A 47 17.01 5.65 -9.33
CA CYS A 47 16.32 4.46 -8.88
C CYS A 47 15.60 3.71 -9.98
N TYR A 48 14.72 4.43 -10.68
CA TYR A 48 13.94 3.92 -11.78
C TYR A 48 14.87 3.30 -12.83
N ALA A 49 15.93 4.01 -13.20
CA ALA A 49 16.92 3.56 -14.16
C ALA A 49 17.61 2.26 -13.73
N THR A 50 17.87 2.10 -12.43
CA THR A 50 18.49 0.88 -11.87
C THR A 50 17.52 -0.28 -11.78
N ARG A 51 16.28 -0.05 -11.29
CA ARG A 51 15.29 -1.12 -11.07
C ARG A 51 14.71 -1.63 -12.38
N CYS A 52 14.45 -0.74 -13.32
CA CYS A 52 13.92 -1.04 -14.64
C CYS A 52 15.03 -1.20 -15.70
N GLU A 53 16.30 -1.47 -15.31
CA GLU A 53 17.43 -1.50 -16.26
C GLU A 53 17.17 -2.48 -17.41
N SER A 54 16.63 -3.67 -17.12
CA SER A 54 16.34 -4.68 -18.14
C SER A 54 15.22 -4.24 -19.08
N GLU A 55 14.14 -3.69 -18.55
CA GLU A 55 12.98 -3.22 -19.29
C GLU A 55 13.33 -1.98 -20.14
N LEU A 56 14.18 -1.10 -19.61
CA LEU A 56 14.74 0.06 -20.32
C LEU A 56 15.67 -0.36 -21.45
N ASP A 57 16.52 -1.37 -21.24
CA ASP A 57 17.38 -1.93 -22.29
C ASP A 57 16.55 -2.52 -23.44
N ASP A 58 15.47 -3.25 -23.13
CA ASP A 58 14.54 -3.77 -24.13
C ASP A 58 13.76 -2.63 -24.82
N CYS A 59 13.41 -1.58 -24.07
CA CYS A 59 12.73 -0.38 -24.56
C CYS A 59 13.56 0.37 -25.62
N ILE A 60 14.89 0.43 -25.45
CA ILE A 60 15.79 1.06 -26.44
C ILE A 60 15.72 0.36 -27.81
N GLY A 61 15.38 -0.93 -27.84
CA GLY A 61 15.19 -1.70 -29.07
C GLY A 61 13.92 -1.34 -29.87
N ASP A 62 12.93 -0.72 -29.23
CA ASP A 62 11.67 -0.29 -29.82
C ASP A 62 11.63 1.24 -30.01
N PRO A 63 11.53 1.77 -31.25
CA PRO A 63 11.54 3.21 -31.50
C PRO A 63 10.42 4.00 -30.80
N THR A 64 9.26 3.37 -30.58
CA THR A 64 8.12 4.00 -29.90
C THR A 64 8.36 4.04 -28.39
N CYS A 65 8.96 2.98 -27.84
CA CYS A 65 9.33 2.94 -26.43
C CYS A 65 10.47 3.90 -26.11
N ALA A 66 11.54 3.92 -26.92
CA ALA A 66 12.65 4.86 -26.76
C ALA A 66 12.17 6.32 -26.78
N ALA A 67 11.25 6.67 -27.69
CA ALA A 67 10.66 8.01 -27.73
C ALA A 67 9.82 8.34 -26.48
N ALA A 68 9.15 7.36 -25.89
CA ALA A 68 8.41 7.55 -24.64
C ALA A 68 9.34 7.74 -23.44
N SER A 69 10.47 7.00 -23.39
CA SER A 69 11.50 7.19 -22.37
C SER A 69 12.14 8.59 -22.47
N GLU A 70 12.50 9.04 -23.68
CA GLU A 70 13.04 10.39 -23.88
C GLU A 70 12.01 11.48 -23.49
N CYS A 71 10.72 11.25 -23.78
CA CYS A 71 9.64 12.13 -23.35
C CYS A 71 9.54 12.19 -21.82
N LEU A 72 9.61 11.04 -21.17
CA LEU A 72 9.53 10.91 -19.71
C LEU A 72 10.69 11.63 -19.02
N ASP A 73 11.91 11.48 -19.54
CA ASP A 73 13.10 12.18 -19.07
C ASP A 73 12.92 13.72 -19.15
N ALA A 74 12.14 14.22 -20.10
CA ALA A 74 11.83 15.64 -20.23
C ALA A 74 10.74 16.13 -19.25
N CYS A 75 10.07 15.23 -18.52
CA CYS A 75 9.04 15.63 -17.56
C CYS A 75 9.62 16.42 -16.39
N ALA A 76 8.90 17.45 -15.96
CA ALA A 76 9.24 18.19 -14.75
C ALA A 76 8.97 17.30 -13.52
N PRO A 77 9.82 17.36 -12.48
CA PRO A 77 9.53 16.68 -11.23
C PRO A 77 8.41 17.42 -10.48
N THR A 78 7.60 16.65 -9.76
CA THR A 78 6.64 17.13 -8.78
C THR A 78 7.35 17.50 -7.47
N SER A 79 6.60 17.93 -6.44
CA SER A 79 7.16 18.25 -5.12
C SER A 79 7.79 17.05 -4.39
N ASN A 80 7.52 15.83 -4.86
CA ASN A 80 7.99 14.57 -4.28
C ASN A 80 9.05 13.90 -5.18
N ASP A 81 9.67 14.64 -6.11
CA ASP A 81 10.71 14.14 -7.03
C ASP A 81 10.27 13.05 -8.05
N HIS A 82 8.96 12.75 -8.14
CA HIS A 82 8.35 11.95 -9.21
C HIS A 82 8.10 12.78 -10.47
N PRO A 83 8.07 12.19 -11.68
CA PRO A 83 7.68 12.91 -12.89
C PRO A 83 6.22 13.37 -12.80
N ASP A 84 5.91 14.52 -13.40
CA ASP A 84 4.53 15.04 -13.48
C ASP A 84 3.58 14.00 -14.11
N PRO A 85 2.50 13.57 -13.43
CA PRO A 85 1.63 12.50 -13.92
C PRO A 85 0.95 12.79 -15.26
N ALA A 86 0.65 14.07 -15.56
CA ALA A 86 0.06 14.44 -16.85
C ALA A 86 1.10 14.33 -17.97
N CYS A 87 2.35 14.67 -17.70
CA CYS A 87 3.47 14.45 -18.60
C CYS A 87 3.69 12.95 -18.87
N VAL A 88 3.74 12.11 -17.82
CA VAL A 88 3.86 10.64 -17.96
C VAL A 88 2.76 10.07 -18.87
N ALA A 89 1.50 10.46 -18.63
CA ALA A 89 0.38 9.99 -19.43
C ALA A 89 0.50 10.35 -20.93
N MET A 90 1.07 11.52 -21.25
CA MET A 90 1.32 11.90 -22.65
C MET A 90 2.43 11.04 -23.27
N CYS A 91 3.51 10.78 -22.54
CA CYS A 91 4.66 10.02 -23.04
C CYS A 91 4.30 8.58 -23.41
N PHE A 92 3.41 7.94 -22.64
CA PHE A 92 3.02 6.54 -22.85
C PHE A 92 1.74 6.34 -23.68
N SER A 93 1.10 7.43 -24.13
CA SER A 93 -0.17 7.37 -24.88
C SER A 93 -0.12 6.54 -26.18
N ASN A 94 1.07 6.31 -26.75
CA ASN A 94 1.28 5.56 -27.98
C ASN A 94 2.12 4.29 -27.80
N VAL A 95 2.53 3.96 -26.58
CA VAL A 95 3.33 2.76 -26.29
C VAL A 95 2.39 1.57 -26.13
N SER A 96 2.60 0.52 -26.92
CA SER A 96 1.81 -0.72 -26.81
C SER A 96 2.42 -1.75 -25.86
N SER A 97 3.61 -1.49 -25.32
CA SER A 97 4.28 -2.36 -24.36
C SER A 97 3.73 -2.11 -22.96
N THR A 98 3.04 -3.11 -22.41
CA THR A 98 2.57 -3.10 -21.02
C THR A 98 3.73 -3.18 -20.04
N ASP A 99 4.79 -3.90 -20.39
CA ASP A 99 5.89 -4.21 -19.45
C ASP A 99 6.65 -2.94 -19.00
N VAL A 100 6.85 -1.98 -19.90
CA VAL A 100 7.49 -0.70 -19.57
C VAL A 100 6.55 0.21 -18.80
N GLN A 101 5.26 0.20 -19.15
CA GLN A 101 4.25 0.96 -18.42
C GLN A 101 4.07 0.43 -16.99
N ASP A 102 4.10 -0.88 -16.81
CA ASP A 102 4.02 -1.56 -15.52
C ASP A 102 5.28 -1.26 -14.68
N CYS A 103 6.48 -1.33 -15.26
CA CYS A 103 7.71 -0.96 -14.55
C CYS A 103 7.71 0.52 -14.13
N LEU A 104 7.14 1.40 -14.95
CA LEU A 104 6.99 2.82 -14.63
C LEU A 104 5.99 3.10 -13.51
N LEU A 105 4.87 2.38 -13.49
CA LEU A 105 3.88 2.47 -12.42
C LEU A 105 4.46 1.92 -11.13
N GLU A 106 5.17 0.79 -11.20
CA GLU A 106 5.90 0.21 -10.07
C GLU A 106 6.96 1.18 -9.53
N ALA A 107 7.79 1.76 -10.39
CA ALA A 107 8.82 2.72 -9.97
C ALA A 107 8.25 4.03 -9.44
N GLN A 108 7.12 4.51 -9.96
CA GLN A 108 6.40 5.65 -9.40
C GLN A 108 5.93 5.37 -7.97
N ASN A 109 5.58 4.13 -7.65
CA ASN A 109 5.18 3.75 -6.29
C ASN A 109 6.37 3.45 -5.37
N VAL A 110 7.56 3.20 -5.92
CA VAL A 110 8.78 2.80 -5.18
C VAL A 110 9.72 3.97 -4.90
N CYS A 111 9.43 5.16 -5.40
CA CYS A 111 10.26 6.36 -5.28
C CYS A 111 10.39 6.97 -3.86
N VAL A 112 10.00 6.21 -2.83
CA VAL A 112 10.57 6.39 -1.48
C VAL A 112 12.08 6.11 -1.61
N PRO A 113 12.97 7.03 -1.16
CA PRO A 113 14.33 7.19 -1.64
C PRO A 113 15.06 5.87 -1.85
N CYS A 114 15.42 5.60 -3.09
CA CYS A 114 15.99 4.33 -3.51
C CYS A 114 17.44 4.16 -3.05
N GLY A 115 17.58 3.83 -1.78
CA GLY A 115 18.88 3.79 -1.11
C GLY A 115 18.92 4.62 0.18
N GLY A 116 17.81 5.19 0.61
CA GLY A 116 17.42 4.79 1.95
C GLY A 116 17.02 3.31 1.82
N GLU A 117 17.91 2.34 2.02
CA GLU A 117 18.13 1.91 3.40
C GLU A 117 17.62 3.00 4.36
N THR A 118 16.29 3.12 4.49
CA THR A 118 15.82 3.12 5.85
C THR A 118 16.50 1.87 6.39
N ASP A 119 17.49 2.09 7.24
CA ASP A 119 17.83 1.22 8.34
C ASP A 119 16.56 0.91 9.19
N ALA A 120 15.35 0.85 8.64
CA ALA A 120 14.51 -0.32 8.79
C ALA A 120 15.29 -1.50 8.19
N GLY A 121 16.42 -1.85 8.81
CA GLY A 121 17.10 -3.10 8.59
C GLY A 121 16.00 -4.13 8.66
N ALA A 122 15.69 -4.74 7.52
CA ALA A 122 14.55 -5.61 7.37
C ALA A 122 14.64 -6.57 8.54
N CYS A 123 13.74 -6.40 9.50
CA CYS A 123 13.70 -7.22 10.68
C CYS A 123 13.12 -8.55 10.26
N GLU A 124 13.66 -9.17 9.21
CA GLU A 124 13.26 -10.51 8.84
C GLU A 124 13.75 -11.44 9.94
N PRO A 125 12.84 -12.25 10.53
CA PRO A 125 11.46 -12.52 10.09
C PRO A 125 10.34 -11.84 10.90
N GLU A 126 10.65 -10.89 11.77
CA GLU A 126 9.73 -10.21 12.67
C GLU A 126 9.19 -8.91 12.07
N LEU A 127 8.01 -8.98 11.44
CA LEU A 127 7.15 -7.90 10.92
C LEU A 127 7.13 -6.55 11.69
N LEU A 128 7.57 -6.51 12.95
CA LEU A 128 7.55 -5.33 13.82
C LEU A 128 8.87 -5.14 14.60
N CYS A 129 9.95 -5.83 14.22
CA CYS A 129 11.26 -5.75 14.88
C CYS A 129 11.24 -6.06 16.38
N GLN A 130 10.34 -6.95 16.81
CA GLN A 130 10.13 -7.24 18.23
C GLN A 130 11.11 -8.32 18.71
N GLU A 131 12.07 -7.95 19.55
CA GLU A 131 13.01 -8.92 20.12
C GLU A 131 12.38 -9.67 21.31
N CYS A 132 11.69 -10.77 21.00
CA CYS A 132 10.96 -11.53 22.00
C CYS A 132 11.79 -12.67 22.63
N GLY A 133 11.59 -12.87 23.93
CA GLY A 133 12.19 -13.98 24.68
C GLY A 133 11.38 -15.27 24.60
N ALA A 134 12.00 -16.39 24.95
CA ALA A 134 11.29 -17.68 25.06
C ALA A 134 10.18 -17.61 26.13
N SER A 135 9.02 -18.20 25.84
CA SER A 135 7.88 -18.25 26.74
C SER A 135 7.74 -19.62 27.39
N SER A 136 7.28 -19.60 28.65
CA SER A 136 6.91 -20.81 29.40
C SER A 136 5.43 -21.16 29.28
N ASP A 137 4.66 -20.39 28.50
CA ASP A 137 3.25 -20.69 28.27
C ASP A 137 3.08 -22.06 27.58
N THR A 138 2.04 -22.79 27.98
CA THR A 138 1.70 -24.10 27.45
C THR A 138 0.64 -24.04 26.37
N ASP A 139 -0.16 -22.97 26.33
CA ASP A 139 -1.07 -22.71 25.23
C ASP A 139 -0.27 -22.27 24.00
N SER A 140 -0.42 -22.97 22.87
CA SER A 140 0.39 -22.72 21.67
C SER A 140 0.21 -21.31 21.14
N CYS A 141 -1.02 -20.78 21.17
CA CYS A 141 -1.30 -19.44 20.71
C CYS A 141 -0.62 -18.41 21.60
N HIS A 142 -0.90 -18.44 22.91
CA HIS A 142 -0.27 -17.50 23.85
C HIS A 142 1.24 -17.60 23.86
N LYS A 143 1.79 -18.82 23.73
CA LYS A 143 3.23 -19.03 23.59
C LYS A 143 3.77 -18.29 22.37
N CYS A 144 3.16 -18.47 21.19
CA CYS A 144 3.60 -17.77 19.99
C CYS A 144 3.46 -16.25 20.12
N GLN A 145 2.36 -15.75 20.70
CA GLN A 145 2.19 -14.30 20.95
C GLN A 145 3.31 -13.76 21.84
N ALA A 146 3.67 -14.46 22.90
CA ALA A 146 4.75 -14.06 23.79
C ALA A 146 6.14 -14.18 23.14
N GLU A 147 6.35 -15.15 22.25
CA GLU A 147 7.65 -15.40 21.60
C GLU A 147 7.85 -14.63 20.28
N ARG A 148 6.81 -14.02 19.70
CA ARG A 148 6.89 -13.34 18.39
C ARG A 148 6.18 -12.00 18.31
N CYS A 149 5.28 -11.71 19.26
CA CYS A 149 4.44 -10.51 19.30
C CYS A 149 4.51 -9.79 20.65
N CYS A 150 5.60 -9.96 21.41
CA CYS A 150 5.72 -9.54 22.80
C CYS A 150 5.44 -8.05 23.02
N ASP A 151 6.03 -7.15 22.25
CA ASP A 151 5.90 -5.70 22.47
C ASP A 151 4.49 -5.20 22.13
N SER A 152 3.94 -5.61 20.99
CA SER A 152 2.59 -5.27 20.56
C SER A 152 1.51 -5.85 21.49
N ASP A 153 1.70 -7.09 21.92
CA ASP A 153 0.81 -7.75 22.87
C ASP A 153 0.91 -7.10 24.27
N GLN A 154 2.10 -6.75 24.73
CA GLN A 154 2.31 -6.02 25.97
C GLN A 154 1.73 -4.60 25.92
N ALA A 155 1.95 -3.86 24.83
CA ALA A 155 1.40 -2.52 24.62
C ALA A 155 -0.12 -2.50 24.71
N CYS A 156 -0.80 -3.53 24.17
CA CYS A 156 -2.24 -3.67 24.32
C CYS A 156 -2.64 -4.13 25.75
N ARG A 157 -1.90 -5.04 26.38
CA ARG A 157 -2.21 -5.51 27.75
C ARG A 157 -2.07 -4.43 28.81
N ASP A 158 -1.11 -3.52 28.65
CA ASP A 158 -0.87 -2.42 29.59
C ASP A 158 -1.84 -1.24 29.38
N ASP A 159 -2.68 -1.29 28.35
CA ASP A 159 -3.65 -0.26 28.02
C ASP A 159 -5.09 -0.75 28.18
N GLN A 160 -5.82 -0.17 29.15
CA GLN A 160 -7.21 -0.53 29.41
C GLN A 160 -8.12 -0.27 28.21
N GLY A 161 -7.87 0.79 27.42
CA GLY A 161 -8.66 1.10 26.24
C GLY A 161 -8.46 0.08 25.12
N CYS A 162 -7.24 -0.45 24.95
CA CYS A 162 -7.00 -1.57 24.04
C CYS A 162 -7.74 -2.84 24.48
N LEU A 163 -7.68 -3.16 25.79
CA LEU A 163 -8.42 -4.30 26.36
C LEU A 163 -9.93 -4.13 26.21
N ASP A 164 -10.47 -2.93 26.43
CA ASP A 164 -11.88 -2.63 26.26
C ASP A 164 -12.30 -2.79 24.80
N TYR A 165 -11.49 -2.33 23.84
CA TYR A 165 -11.73 -2.54 22.41
C TYR A 165 -11.70 -4.03 22.05
N PHE A 166 -10.69 -4.78 22.53
CA PHE A 166 -10.61 -6.23 22.33
C PHE A 166 -11.86 -6.95 22.86
N ASN A 167 -12.31 -6.59 24.07
CA ASN A 167 -13.51 -7.16 24.68
C ASN A 167 -14.79 -6.78 23.92
N CYS A 168 -14.87 -5.56 23.39
CA CYS A 168 -15.97 -5.11 22.55
C CYS A 168 -16.02 -5.93 21.25
N PHE A 169 -14.88 -6.02 20.55
CA PHE A 169 -14.73 -6.79 19.33
C PHE A 169 -15.12 -8.27 19.49
N GLN A 170 -14.73 -8.90 20.61
CA GLN A 170 -15.11 -10.28 20.90
C GLN A 170 -16.63 -10.51 21.06
N GLN A 171 -17.38 -9.46 21.42
CA GLN A 171 -18.83 -9.53 21.61
C GLN A 171 -19.61 -9.30 20.30
N CYS A 172 -18.93 -8.95 19.21
CA CYS A 172 -19.55 -8.72 17.90
C CYS A 172 -20.01 -10.02 17.23
N ALA A 173 -21.11 -10.59 17.74
CA ALA A 173 -21.80 -11.73 17.13
C ALA A 173 -22.97 -11.28 16.25
N GLY A 174 -23.10 -11.84 15.05
CA GLY A 174 -24.26 -11.66 14.16
C GLY A 174 -24.26 -10.38 13.32
N ASN A 175 -23.97 -9.22 13.92
CA ASN A 175 -23.93 -7.91 13.25
C ASN A 175 -22.51 -7.32 13.29
N TYR A 176 -21.55 -8.04 12.71
CA TYR A 176 -20.13 -7.73 12.87
C TYR A 176 -19.76 -6.31 12.44
N SER A 177 -20.22 -5.83 11.28
CA SER A 177 -19.87 -4.50 10.77
C SER A 177 -20.41 -3.35 11.63
N GLU A 178 -21.67 -3.41 12.06
CA GLU A 178 -22.26 -2.38 12.93
C GLU A 178 -21.60 -2.38 14.32
N CYS A 179 -21.37 -3.57 14.89
CA CYS A 179 -20.73 -3.69 16.19
C CYS A 179 -19.27 -3.22 16.19
N VAL A 180 -18.49 -3.54 15.16
CA VAL A 180 -17.10 -3.07 15.04
C VAL A 180 -17.07 -1.55 14.94
N ALA A 181 -17.96 -0.93 14.16
CA ALA A 181 -18.06 0.53 14.08
C ALA A 181 -18.39 1.18 15.43
N GLU A 182 -19.25 0.56 16.25
CA GLU A 182 -19.52 1.01 17.62
C GLU A 182 -18.29 0.87 18.54
N CYS A 183 -17.55 -0.23 18.42
CA CYS A 183 -16.30 -0.43 19.16
C CYS A 183 -15.25 0.63 18.78
N ASP A 184 -15.10 0.92 17.47
CA ASP A 184 -14.18 1.92 16.95
C ASP A 184 -14.49 3.31 17.48
N ALA A 185 -15.77 3.67 17.48
CA ALA A 185 -16.24 4.95 18.02
C ALA A 185 -16.00 5.08 19.53
N ALA A 186 -16.03 3.97 20.28
CA ALA A 186 -15.86 3.97 21.73
C ALA A 186 -14.39 3.98 22.18
N ALA A 187 -13.51 3.26 21.48
CA ALA A 187 -12.13 3.09 21.91
C ALA A 187 -11.23 4.29 21.56
N GLY A 188 -11.54 5.01 20.48
CA GLY A 188 -10.69 6.08 19.96
C GLY A 188 -9.46 5.57 19.22
N ALA A 189 -8.77 6.50 18.54
CA ALA A 189 -7.77 6.13 17.53
C ALA A 189 -6.55 5.37 18.07
N GLU A 190 -6.03 5.80 19.20
CA GLU A 190 -4.86 5.18 19.82
C GLU A 190 -5.09 3.71 20.21
N ASN A 191 -6.27 3.41 20.76
CA ASN A 191 -6.61 2.06 21.23
C ASN A 191 -6.89 1.09 20.09
N PHE A 192 -7.53 1.59 19.03
CA PHE A 192 -7.70 0.85 17.78
C PHE A 192 -6.34 0.42 17.21
N ILE A 193 -5.36 1.33 17.16
CA ILE A 193 -4.04 1.01 16.61
C ILE A 193 -3.27 0.01 17.46
N LYS A 194 -3.27 0.15 18.79
CA LYS A 194 -2.66 -0.86 19.67
C LYS A 194 -3.26 -2.25 19.45
N PHE A 195 -4.58 -2.33 19.29
CA PHE A 195 -5.27 -3.58 18.98
C PHE A 195 -4.88 -4.11 17.60
N GLN A 196 -4.89 -3.26 16.57
CA GLN A 196 -4.59 -3.67 15.20
C GLN A 196 -3.14 -4.16 15.08
N THR A 197 -2.17 -3.42 15.60
CA THR A 197 -0.76 -3.84 15.61
C THR A 197 -0.58 -5.21 16.27
N LYS A 198 -1.26 -5.45 17.40
CA LYS A 198 -1.27 -6.77 18.05
C LYS A 198 -1.88 -7.84 17.13
N VAL A 199 -3.07 -7.59 16.57
CA VAL A 199 -3.76 -8.58 15.72
C VAL A 199 -2.97 -8.88 14.45
N THR A 200 -2.42 -7.87 13.78
CA THR A 200 -1.56 -8.02 12.60
C THR A 200 -0.35 -8.89 12.91
N CYS A 201 0.30 -8.68 14.05
CA CYS A 201 1.41 -9.54 14.46
C CYS A 201 0.96 -11.00 14.64
N ILE A 202 -0.15 -11.22 15.32
CA ILE A 202 -0.69 -12.57 15.59
C ILE A 202 -1.05 -13.29 14.29
N LEU A 203 -1.76 -12.61 13.38
CA LEU A 203 -2.21 -13.20 12.12
C LEU A 203 -1.04 -13.51 11.19
N SER A 204 0.01 -12.69 11.23
CA SER A 204 1.18 -12.88 10.36
C SER A 204 2.16 -13.90 10.91
N LEU A 205 2.48 -13.85 12.22
CA LEU A 205 3.55 -14.64 12.82
C LEU A 205 3.07 -15.89 13.56
N CYS A 206 1.79 -15.95 13.95
CA CYS A 206 1.19 -17.04 14.72
C CYS A 206 -0.08 -17.66 14.11
N PRO A 207 -0.26 -17.74 12.77
CA PRO A 207 -1.52 -18.20 12.21
C PRO A 207 -1.83 -19.67 12.53
N ALA A 208 -0.82 -20.54 12.59
CA ALA A 208 -1.00 -21.95 12.88
C ALA A 208 -1.37 -22.22 14.35
N GLU A 209 -0.88 -21.39 15.26
CA GLU A 209 -1.07 -21.53 16.70
C GLU A 209 -2.36 -20.86 17.18
N CYS A 210 -2.74 -19.72 16.58
CA CYS A 210 -3.82 -18.85 17.04
C CYS A 210 -5.11 -18.90 16.22
N GLY A 211 -5.15 -19.64 15.11
CA GLY A 211 -6.27 -19.60 14.19
C GLY A 211 -6.39 -20.82 13.29
N GLU A 212 -7.22 -20.66 12.25
CA GLU A 212 -7.21 -21.62 11.15
C GLU A 212 -6.02 -21.34 10.25
N PRO A 213 -5.55 -22.37 9.50
CA PRO A 213 -4.52 -22.17 8.49
C PRO A 213 -4.88 -20.99 7.58
N PRO A 214 -3.90 -20.14 7.22
CA PRO A 214 -4.16 -19.01 6.33
C PRO A 214 -4.73 -19.53 5.00
N SER A 215 -5.64 -18.76 4.41
CA SER A 215 -6.09 -19.03 3.04
C SER A 215 -4.91 -18.93 2.06
N ALA A 216 -5.10 -19.40 0.83
CA ALA A 216 -4.09 -19.24 -0.22
C ALA A 216 -3.72 -17.76 -0.41
N CYS A 217 -4.73 -16.88 -0.43
CA CYS A 217 -4.55 -15.43 -0.48
C CYS A 217 -3.70 -14.90 0.68
N LEU A 218 -4.07 -15.22 1.94
CA LEU A 218 -3.32 -14.75 3.11
C LEU A 218 -1.89 -15.28 3.16
N SER A 219 -1.67 -16.50 2.65
CA SER A 219 -0.32 -17.07 2.53
C SER A 219 0.51 -16.29 1.52
N CYS A 220 -0.05 -15.99 0.35
CA CYS A 220 0.64 -15.18 -0.66
C CYS A 220 0.93 -13.76 -0.17
N LEU A 221 -0.07 -13.08 0.42
CA LEU A 221 0.11 -11.72 0.96
C LEU A 221 1.20 -11.69 2.03
N LYS A 222 1.28 -12.72 2.87
CA LYS A 222 2.36 -12.83 3.85
C LYS A 222 3.73 -13.03 3.19
N ASP A 223 3.81 -13.85 2.15
CA ASP A 223 5.09 -14.19 1.51
C ASP A 223 5.61 -13.06 0.60
N HIS A 224 4.72 -12.22 0.06
CA HIS A 224 5.08 -11.21 -0.94
C HIS A 224 4.78 -9.77 -0.54
N CYS A 225 3.81 -9.53 0.35
CA CYS A 225 3.27 -8.21 0.65
C CYS A 225 3.27 -7.86 2.14
N SER A 226 4.04 -8.57 2.96
CA SER A 226 4.03 -8.35 4.41
C SER A 226 4.57 -6.99 4.82
N ALA A 227 5.49 -6.41 4.04
CA ALA A 227 6.07 -5.11 4.35
C ALA A 227 5.03 -4.00 4.17
N GLU A 228 4.31 -4.02 3.05
CA GLU A 228 3.23 -3.08 2.73
C GLU A 228 2.05 -3.25 3.68
N ASP A 229 1.69 -4.49 4.03
CA ASP A 229 0.65 -4.76 5.03
C ASP A 229 1.04 -4.16 6.38
N VAL A 230 2.24 -4.45 6.91
CA VAL A 230 2.72 -3.83 8.17
C VAL A 230 2.70 -2.32 8.10
N ALA A 231 3.24 -1.75 7.03
CA ALA A 231 3.31 -0.31 6.86
C ALA A 231 1.90 0.29 6.92
N CYS A 232 0.91 -0.36 6.33
CA CYS A 232 -0.48 0.05 6.42
C CYS A 232 -1.08 -0.15 7.82
N GLN A 233 -0.96 -1.35 8.40
CA GLN A 233 -1.62 -1.67 9.67
C GLN A 233 -1.05 -0.90 10.88
N THR A 234 0.18 -0.42 10.78
CA THR A 234 0.82 0.41 11.82
C THR A 234 0.57 1.91 11.64
N ASP A 235 -0.07 2.33 10.55
CA ASP A 235 -0.51 3.69 10.29
C ASP A 235 -2.01 3.85 10.60
N ASP A 236 -2.38 4.80 11.47
CA ASP A 236 -3.79 4.99 11.87
C ASP A 236 -4.74 5.24 10.70
N GLN A 237 -4.32 6.03 9.72
CA GLN A 237 -5.18 6.40 8.62
C GLN A 237 -5.26 5.26 7.60
N CYS A 238 -4.17 4.52 7.37
CA CYS A 238 -4.20 3.38 6.48
C CYS A 238 -5.01 2.20 7.07
N ALA A 239 -4.81 1.87 8.35
CA ALA A 239 -5.59 0.83 9.02
C ALA A 239 -7.09 1.16 9.03
N ARG A 240 -7.46 2.44 9.25
CA ARG A 240 -8.86 2.90 9.16
C ARG A 240 -9.40 2.85 7.75
N LEU A 241 -8.61 3.26 6.76
CA LEU A 241 -8.96 3.15 5.35
C LEU A 241 -9.21 1.70 4.94
N SER A 242 -8.37 0.77 5.40
CA SER A 242 -8.53 -0.67 5.17
C SER A 242 -9.85 -1.19 5.76
N VAL A 243 -10.18 -0.82 7.00
CA VAL A 243 -11.47 -1.22 7.61
C VAL A 243 -12.66 -0.56 6.91
N CYS A 244 -12.56 0.72 6.56
CA CYS A 244 -13.62 1.47 5.89
C CYS A 244 -13.92 0.91 4.50
N SER A 245 -12.88 0.72 3.68
CA SER A 245 -12.99 0.11 2.35
C SER A 245 -13.53 -1.31 2.44
N ALA A 246 -13.18 -2.05 3.49
CA ALA A 246 -13.69 -3.40 3.69
C ALA A 246 -15.22 -3.46 3.88
N ALA A 247 -15.81 -2.39 4.43
CA ALA A 247 -17.25 -2.27 4.61
C ALA A 247 -17.99 -1.82 3.33
N CYS A 248 -17.28 -1.28 2.33
CA CYS A 248 -17.90 -0.67 1.16
C CYS A 248 -18.58 -1.65 0.19
N GLY A 249 -18.32 -2.95 0.31
CA GLY A 249 -18.74 -3.93 -0.69
C GLY A 249 -18.01 -3.74 -2.02
N THR A 250 -17.91 -4.81 -2.81
CA THR A 250 -17.00 -4.89 -3.96
C THR A 250 -17.29 -3.93 -5.12
N ASN A 251 -18.44 -3.24 -5.13
CA ASN A 251 -18.88 -2.41 -6.26
C ASN A 251 -19.35 -0.99 -5.87
N SER A 252 -19.08 -0.54 -4.64
CA SER A 252 -19.54 0.79 -4.20
C SER A 252 -18.44 1.84 -4.34
N THR A 253 -18.16 2.28 -5.57
CA THR A 253 -17.23 3.38 -5.85
C THR A 253 -17.50 4.62 -4.97
N PRO A 254 -18.75 5.09 -4.78
CA PRO A 254 -19.01 6.24 -3.91
C PRO A 254 -18.63 6.02 -2.45
N CYS A 255 -18.66 4.77 -1.96
CA CYS A 255 -18.22 4.46 -0.60
C CYS A 255 -16.69 4.44 -0.50
N LEU A 256 -16.01 3.81 -1.47
CA LEU A 256 -14.55 3.78 -1.51
C LEU A 256 -13.97 5.20 -1.61
N ASP A 257 -14.55 6.05 -2.46
CA ASP A 257 -14.16 7.46 -2.60
C ASP A 257 -14.34 8.22 -1.27
N ALA A 258 -15.43 7.95 -0.54
CA ALA A 258 -15.66 8.55 0.77
C ALA A 258 -14.63 8.08 1.81
N CYS A 259 -14.33 6.78 1.86
CA CYS A 259 -13.28 6.24 2.73
C CYS A 259 -11.91 6.85 2.44
N LEU A 260 -11.53 6.94 1.16
CA LEU A 260 -10.27 7.56 0.73
C LEU A 260 -10.22 9.04 1.11
N ALA A 261 -11.32 9.77 0.96
CA ALA A 261 -11.42 11.17 1.35
C ALA A 261 -11.29 11.37 2.88
N ASP A 262 -11.91 10.49 3.67
CA ASP A 262 -11.87 10.54 5.13
C ASP A 262 -10.50 10.12 5.71
N HIS A 263 -9.71 9.36 4.94
CA HIS A 263 -8.43 8.77 5.37
C HIS A 263 -7.26 9.05 4.41
N MET A 264 -7.25 10.21 3.74
CA MET A 264 -6.26 10.54 2.70
C MET A 264 -4.80 10.37 3.14
N ALA A 265 -4.46 10.63 4.40
CA ALA A 265 -3.09 10.50 4.89
C ALA A 265 -2.57 9.05 4.92
N GLY A 266 -3.47 8.07 4.88
CA GLY A 266 -3.14 6.65 4.77
C GLY A 266 -3.26 6.08 3.36
N ALA A 267 -3.74 6.87 2.39
CA ALA A 267 -4.08 6.39 1.06
C ALA A 267 -2.87 5.82 0.30
N GLU A 268 -1.71 6.46 0.42
CA GLU A 268 -0.47 6.00 -0.23
C GLU A 268 -0.09 4.58 0.22
N LYS A 269 -0.07 4.33 1.54
CA LYS A 269 0.25 2.99 2.08
C LYS A 269 -0.83 1.96 1.73
N TYR A 270 -2.09 2.39 1.69
CA TYR A 270 -3.21 1.52 1.34
C TYR A 270 -3.13 1.08 -0.14
N LEU A 271 -2.81 2.02 -1.02
CA LEU A 271 -2.59 1.73 -2.44
C LEU A 271 -1.35 0.87 -2.65
N ALA A 272 -0.24 1.13 -1.95
CA ALA A 272 0.95 0.29 -2.01
C ALA A 272 0.66 -1.18 -1.64
N PHE A 273 -0.12 -1.41 -0.58
CA PHE A 273 -0.56 -2.76 -0.22
C PHE A 273 -1.47 -3.38 -1.29
N GLY A 274 -2.44 -2.63 -1.79
CA GLY A 274 -3.34 -3.08 -2.86
C GLY A 274 -2.61 -3.41 -4.18
N ASP A 275 -1.60 -2.62 -4.53
CA ASP A 275 -0.76 -2.83 -5.72
C ASP A 275 0.08 -4.10 -5.55
N CYS A 276 0.66 -4.33 -4.37
CA CYS A 276 1.36 -5.58 -4.08
C CYS A 276 0.44 -6.81 -4.19
N GLU A 277 -0.77 -6.74 -3.59
CA GLU A 277 -1.78 -7.80 -3.71
C GLU A 277 -2.10 -8.08 -5.17
N GLN A 278 -2.31 -7.03 -5.98
CA GLN A 278 -2.67 -7.13 -7.38
C GLN A 278 -1.54 -7.74 -8.24
N ILE A 279 -0.29 -7.37 -7.98
CA ILE A 279 0.87 -7.84 -8.73
C ILE A 279 1.22 -9.28 -8.36
N HIS A 280 1.27 -9.60 -7.06
CA HIS A 280 1.82 -10.87 -6.60
C HIS A 280 0.78 -11.92 -6.24
N CYS A 281 -0.42 -11.51 -5.82
CA CYS A 281 -1.38 -12.39 -5.13
C CYS A 281 -2.79 -12.42 -5.72
N ASN A 282 -3.03 -11.73 -6.84
CA ASN A 282 -4.35 -11.62 -7.44
C ASN A 282 -4.99 -12.99 -7.74
N THR A 283 -4.21 -13.98 -8.18
CA THR A 283 -4.76 -15.31 -8.49
C THR A 283 -5.31 -16.00 -7.24
N GLU A 284 -4.55 -15.96 -6.15
CA GLU A 284 -4.90 -16.56 -4.87
C GLU A 284 -6.04 -15.79 -4.18
N CYS A 285 -6.07 -14.46 -4.32
CA CYS A 285 -7.05 -13.58 -3.67
C CYS A 285 -8.39 -13.49 -4.40
N THR A 286 -8.42 -13.57 -5.74
CA THR A 286 -9.66 -13.67 -6.53
C THR A 286 -10.39 -15.00 -6.31
N THR A 287 -9.65 -16.11 -6.17
CA THR A 287 -10.21 -17.47 -6.09
C THR A 287 -10.63 -17.90 -4.69
N SER A 288 -10.13 -17.20 -3.66
CA SER A 288 -10.48 -17.47 -2.25
C SER A 288 -11.78 -16.79 -1.79
N ALA A 289 -12.47 -16.07 -2.67
CA ALA A 289 -13.71 -15.35 -2.36
C ALA A 289 -14.98 -16.25 -2.37
N ASP A 290 -14.86 -17.51 -2.80
CA ASP A 290 -15.92 -18.54 -2.82
C ASP A 290 -15.92 -19.44 -1.57
#